data_AF-A0A954ZWT2-F1
#
_entry.id   AF-A0A954ZWT2-F1
#
_cell.length_a   1.000
_cell.length_b   1.000
_cell.length_c   1.000
_cell.angle_alpha   90.00
_cell.angle_beta   90.00
_cell.angle_gamma   90.00
#
_symmetry.space_group_name_H-M   'P 1'
#
loop_
_entity.id
_entity.type
_entity.pdbx_description
1 polymer ?
#
loop_
_entity_poly.entity_id
_entity_poly.type
_entity_poly.pdbx_seq_one_letter_code
_entity_poly.pdbx_strand_id
1 'polypeptide(L)'
;MSCFELYEGNKRVATRKIIEALGLECLAMRAKIHWIKKEEGGRSKPPAGVGSPPYMTMVRFTDADEPWPPEIAWSLAIKKREAESSEYDWIADVSYKMENAPHESLRPGRMFELYEGNKCVASGTLIGE
;
A
#
# COMPACT_ATOMS: atom_id res chain seq x y z
N MET A 1 -23.19 5.22 8.21
CA MET A 1 -22.68 4.91 9.56
C MET A 1 -21.44 5.77 9.76
N SER A 2 -21.51 6.70 10.72
CA SER A 2 -20.55 7.79 10.91
C SER A 2 -19.37 7.29 11.74
N CYS A 3 -18.15 7.49 11.25
CA CYS A 3 -16.92 7.26 11.99
C CYS A 3 -16.88 8.23 13.18
N PHE A 4 -16.82 7.71 14.41
CA PHE A 4 -16.68 8.52 15.61
C PHE A 4 -15.25 9.05 15.70
N GLU A 5 -15.03 10.31 15.34
CA GLU A 5 -13.82 11.03 15.69
C GLU A 5 -13.87 11.40 17.18
N LEU A 6 -13.03 10.77 18.00
CA LEU A 6 -12.85 11.15 19.40
C LEU A 6 -11.53 11.93 19.52
N TYR A 7 -11.67 13.21 19.86
CA TYR A 7 -10.57 14.15 20.08
C TYR A 7 -10.23 14.22 21.57
N GLU A 8 -8.95 14.12 21.92
CA GLU A 8 -8.42 14.64 23.20
C GLU A 8 -7.39 15.74 22.89
N GLY A 9 -7.84 16.99 22.91
CA GLY A 9 -7.02 18.13 22.48
C GLY A 9 -6.68 18.09 20.99
N ASN A 10 -5.87 19.05 20.53
CA ASN A 10 -5.58 19.30 19.11
C ASN A 10 -4.62 18.26 18.48
N LYS A 11 -4.67 17.00 18.92
CA LYS A 11 -3.84 15.89 18.42
C LYS A 11 -4.73 14.66 18.24
N ARG A 12 -4.73 14.06 17.04
CA ARG A 12 -5.30 12.73 16.79
C ARG A 12 -4.46 11.72 17.58
N VAL A 13 -4.99 11.20 18.68
CA VAL A 13 -4.35 10.15 19.47
C VAL A 13 -5.25 8.92 19.49
N ALA A 14 -5.28 8.18 18.38
CA ALA A 14 -5.69 6.78 18.47
C ALA A 14 -4.55 6.02 19.16
N THR A 15 -4.59 5.95 20.50
CA THR A 15 -3.63 5.15 21.25
C THR A 15 -3.81 3.67 20.89
N ARG A 16 -2.69 2.97 20.76
CA ARG A 16 -2.56 1.53 20.42
C ARG A 16 -3.59 0.60 21.07
N LYS A 17 -4.05 0.90 22.29
CA LYS A 17 -5.07 0.12 23.01
C LYS A 17 -6.45 0.13 22.33
N ILE A 18 -6.83 1.22 21.66
CA ILE A 18 -8.13 1.34 20.99
C ILE A 18 -8.13 0.57 19.67
N ILE A 19 -7.02 0.62 18.93
CA ILE A 19 -6.85 -0.11 17.67
C ILE A 19 -6.85 -1.63 17.91
N GLU A 20 -6.14 -2.09 18.94
CA GLU A 20 -6.13 -3.50 19.35
C GLU A 20 -7.49 -3.96 19.92
N ALA A 21 -8.19 -3.12 20.71
CA ALA A 21 -9.49 -3.49 21.31
C ALA A 21 -10.67 -3.44 20.33
N LEU A 22 -10.60 -2.62 19.28
CA LEU A 22 -11.64 -2.51 18.26
C LEU A 22 -11.41 -3.42 17.05
N GLY A 23 -10.32 -4.21 17.03
CA GLY A 23 -9.98 -5.04 15.88
C GLY A 23 -9.74 -4.23 14.60
N LEU A 24 -9.35 -2.96 14.75
CA LEU A 24 -9.01 -2.09 13.63
C LEU A 24 -7.65 -2.54 13.10
N GLU A 25 -7.63 -3.58 12.28
CA GLU A 25 -6.41 -3.95 11.58
C GLU A 25 -5.90 -2.74 10.81
N CYS A 26 -4.61 -2.46 10.97
CA CYS A 26 -3.84 -1.39 10.32
C CYS A 26 -4.43 -1.04 8.94
N LEU A 27 -5.10 0.12 8.82
CA LEU A 27 -5.90 0.59 7.68
C LEU A 27 -5.40 0.04 6.33
N ALA A 28 -5.91 -1.14 5.97
CA ALA A 28 -5.53 -1.80 4.73
C ALA A 28 -6.48 -1.34 3.64
N MET A 29 -5.93 -0.91 2.51
CA MET A 29 -6.69 -0.44 1.37
C MET A 29 -6.64 -1.48 0.27
N ARG A 30 -7.75 -1.74 -0.44
CA ARG A 30 -7.68 -2.59 -1.64
C ARG A 30 -7.03 -1.82 -2.79
N ALA A 31 -6.18 -2.50 -3.53
CA ALA A 31 -5.51 -1.96 -4.69
C ALA A 31 -5.65 -2.90 -5.89
N LYS A 32 -5.72 -2.30 -7.08
CA LYS A 32 -5.38 -2.96 -8.33
C LYS A 32 -3.91 -2.74 -8.60
N ILE A 33 -3.16 -3.81 -8.83
CA ILE A 33 -1.71 -3.76 -9.08
C ILE A 33 -1.41 -4.45 -10.39
N HIS A 34 -0.71 -3.74 -11.27
CA HIS A 34 -0.16 -4.29 -12.50
C HIS A 34 1.36 -4.44 -12.36
N TRP A 35 1.84 -5.67 -12.42
CA TRP A 35 3.26 -5.99 -12.41
C TRP A 35 3.87 -5.78 -13.80
N ILE A 36 4.95 -5.01 -13.85
CA ILE A 36 5.66 -4.72 -15.11
C ILE A 36 6.42 -5.99 -15.51
N LYS A 37 6.30 -6.40 -16.78
CA LYS A 37 6.97 -7.60 -17.28
C LYS A 37 8.46 -7.37 -17.49
N LYS A 38 9.23 -8.44 -17.59
CA LYS A 38 10.69 -8.37 -17.78
C LYS A 38 11.06 -7.61 -19.05
N GLU A 39 10.28 -7.81 -20.12
CA GLU A 39 10.50 -7.18 -21.42
C GLU A 39 10.32 -5.65 -21.37
N GLU A 40 9.55 -5.17 -20.40
CA GLU A 40 9.25 -3.75 -20.14
C GLU A 40 10.13 -3.18 -19.02
N GLY A 41 11.14 -3.93 -18.58
CA GLY A 41 12.06 -3.50 -17.53
C GLY A 41 11.64 -3.86 -16.11
N GLY A 42 10.57 -4.65 -15.92
CA GLY A 42 10.08 -5.15 -14.64
C GLY A 42 10.55 -6.57 -14.29
N ARG A 43 9.67 -7.39 -13.71
CA ARG A 43 10.00 -8.73 -13.19
C ARG A 43 9.75 -9.83 -14.22
N SER A 44 10.50 -10.93 -14.12
CA SER A 44 10.22 -12.15 -14.90
C SER A 44 8.92 -12.83 -14.50
N LYS A 45 8.56 -12.70 -13.22
CA LYS A 45 7.27 -13.10 -12.64
C LYS A 45 6.92 -12.20 -11.45
N PRO A 46 5.63 -11.92 -11.21
CA PRO A 46 5.17 -11.31 -9.97
C PRO A 46 5.64 -12.10 -8.73
N PRO A 47 5.69 -11.48 -7.54
CA PRO A 47 6.04 -12.20 -6.31
C PRO A 47 5.14 -13.43 -6.10
N ALA A 48 5.73 -14.50 -5.58
CA ALA A 48 5.02 -15.76 -5.37
C ALA A 48 4.11 -15.68 -4.13
N GLY A 49 3.00 -16.42 -4.17
CA GLY A 49 2.11 -16.64 -3.02
C GLY A 49 0.83 -15.81 -3.02
N VAL A 50 -0.19 -16.35 -2.34
CA VAL A 50 -1.40 -15.64 -1.90
C VAL A 50 -1.27 -15.49 -0.39
N GLY A 51 -1.60 -14.32 0.16
CA GLY A 51 -1.57 -14.12 1.60
C GLY A 51 -0.18 -13.83 2.21
N SER A 52 0.26 -14.70 3.13
CA SER A 52 1.39 -14.46 4.05
C SER A 52 2.64 -15.30 3.72
N PRO A 53 3.86 -14.75 3.86
CA PRO A 53 4.16 -13.38 4.28
C PRO A 53 3.83 -12.35 3.19
N PRO A 54 3.41 -11.13 3.56
CA PRO A 54 3.15 -10.08 2.59
C PRO A 54 4.43 -9.71 1.86
N TYR A 55 4.28 -9.33 0.59
CA TYR A 55 5.39 -8.78 -0.18
C TYR A 55 5.65 -7.34 0.27
N MET A 56 6.90 -7.04 0.61
CA MET A 56 7.31 -5.73 1.12
C MET A 56 8.13 -4.99 0.06
N THR A 57 7.74 -3.76 -0.25
CA THR A 57 8.42 -2.95 -1.29
C THR A 57 8.25 -1.46 -1.03
N MET A 58 9.17 -0.66 -1.56
CA MET A 58 9.08 0.80 -1.51
C MET A 58 7.93 1.29 -2.40
N VAL A 59 7.18 2.27 -1.90
CA VAL A 59 6.12 2.94 -2.66
C VAL A 59 6.51 4.37 -3.01
N ARG A 60 6.09 4.79 -4.20
CA ARG A 60 6.05 6.18 -4.62
C ARG A 60 4.63 6.50 -5.08
N PHE A 61 4.03 7.59 -4.61
CA PHE A 61 2.76 8.06 -5.17
C PHE A 61 3.01 9.02 -6.32
N THR A 62 2.27 8.87 -7.41
CA THR A 62 2.52 9.59 -8.66
C THR A 62 1.82 10.95 -8.74
N ASP A 63 0.96 11.25 -7.77
CA ASP A 63 0.23 12.52 -7.64
C ASP A 63 0.98 13.57 -6.80
N ALA A 64 2.10 13.18 -6.19
CA ALA A 64 2.93 14.07 -5.42
C ALA A 64 4.12 14.53 -6.26
N ASP A 65 4.35 15.84 -6.34
CA ASP A 65 5.59 16.43 -6.86
C ASP A 65 6.72 16.25 -5.85
N GLU A 66 6.98 15.00 -5.48
CA GLU A 66 8.04 14.62 -4.55
C GLU A 66 9.34 14.38 -5.33
N PRO A 67 10.48 14.96 -4.87
CA PRO A 67 11.77 14.68 -5.47
C PRO A 67 12.08 13.17 -5.41
N TRP A 68 12.67 12.66 -6.49
CA TRP A 68 13.05 11.25 -6.62
C TRP A 68 14.57 11.11 -6.76
N PRO A 69 15.25 10.38 -5.86
CA PRO A 69 14.71 9.58 -4.75
C PRO A 69 14.19 10.45 -3.58
N PRO A 70 13.22 9.95 -2.80
CA PRO A 70 12.65 10.71 -1.68
C PRO A 70 13.63 10.72 -0.50
N GLU A 71 13.59 11.80 0.31
CA GLU A 71 14.34 11.85 1.57
C GLU A 71 13.87 10.78 2.56
N ILE A 72 12.57 10.48 2.55
CA ILE A 72 11.94 9.43 3.36
C ILE A 72 11.14 8.52 2.43
N ALA A 73 11.57 7.27 2.32
CA ALA A 73 10.86 6.23 1.59
C ALA A 73 10.00 5.39 2.53
N TRP A 74 8.74 5.17 2.14
CA TRP A 74 7.85 4.26 2.85
C TRP A 74 7.75 2.92 2.13
N SER A 75 7.57 1.86 2.91
CA SER A 75 7.33 0.52 2.37
C SER A 75 5.89 0.08 2.60
N LEU A 76 5.27 -0.48 1.56
CA LEU A 76 3.97 -1.13 1.67
C LEU A 76 4.15 -2.63 1.90
N ALA A 77 3.28 -3.17 2.76
CA ALA A 77 2.96 -4.58 2.83
C ALA A 77 1.85 -4.87 1.83
N ILE A 78 2.09 -5.82 0.92
CA ILE A 78 1.17 -6.18 -0.15
C ILE A 78 0.75 -7.63 0.06
N LYS A 79 -0.53 -7.81 0.40
CA LYS A 79 -1.14 -9.13 0.59
C LYS A 79 -2.01 -9.44 -0.62
N LYS A 80 -1.49 -10.27 -1.53
CA LYS A 80 -2.25 -10.72 -2.70
C LYS A 80 -3.52 -11.43 -2.23
N ARG A 81 -4.67 -11.01 -2.79
CA ARG A 81 -5.97 -11.63 -2.59
C ARG A 81 -6.25 -12.62 -3.71
N GLU A 82 -6.23 -12.09 -4.92
CA GLU A 82 -6.56 -12.84 -6.13
C GLU A 82 -5.79 -12.27 -7.33
N ALA A 83 -5.62 -13.10 -8.35
CA ALA A 83 -5.22 -12.63 -9.67
C ALA A 83 -6.49 -12.28 -10.46
N GLU A 84 -6.44 -11.23 -11.27
CA GLU A 84 -7.48 -10.92 -12.24
C GLU A 84 -7.27 -11.77 -13.52
N SER A 85 -7.63 -11.22 -14.68
CA SER A 85 -7.52 -11.88 -15.98
C SER A 85 -6.11 -12.31 -16.39
N SER A 86 -5.06 -11.79 -15.73
CA SER A 86 -3.67 -12.20 -15.95
C SER A 86 -2.92 -12.35 -14.62
N GLU A 87 -1.85 -13.16 -14.62
CA GLU A 87 -1.02 -13.36 -13.42
C GLU A 87 -0.31 -12.08 -12.96
N TYR A 88 -0.17 -11.09 -13.85
CA TYR A 88 0.44 -9.78 -13.61
C TYR A 88 -0.55 -8.75 -13.07
N ASP A 89 -1.85 -9.04 -13.07
CA ASP A 89 -2.90 -8.15 -12.59
C ASP A 89 -3.44 -8.69 -11.28
N TRP A 90 -3.25 -7.97 -10.19
CA TRP A 90 -3.62 -8.39 -8.85
C TRP A 90 -4.68 -7.49 -8.25
N ILE A 91 -5.57 -8.12 -7.48
CA ILE A 91 -6.25 -7.47 -6.36
C ILE A 91 -5.45 -7.80 -5.09
N ALA A 92 -5.09 -6.77 -4.33
CA ALA A 92 -4.33 -6.93 -3.09
C ALA A 92 -4.81 -5.98 -2.01
N ASP A 93 -4.64 -6.39 -0.76
CA ASP A 93 -4.73 -5.49 0.39
C ASP A 93 -3.34 -4.87 0.60
N VAL A 94 -3.27 -3.54 0.65
CA VAL A 94 -2.02 -2.78 0.88
C VAL A 94 -2.09 -1.98 2.16
N SER A 95 -1.03 -2.01 2.95
CA SER A 95 -0.92 -1.24 4.20
C SER A 95 0.51 -0.83 4.48
N TYR A 96 0.69 0.21 5.31
CA TYR A 96 2.00 0.50 5.86
C TYR A 96 2.33 -0.43 7.02
N LYS A 97 3.61 -0.80 7.10
CA LYS A 97 4.12 -1.57 8.24
C LYS A 97 4.53 -0.70 9.43
N MET A 98 4.82 0.58 9.20
CA MET A 98 5.32 1.50 10.24
C MET A 98 4.21 2.41 10.74
N GLU A 99 4.09 2.56 12.07
CA GLU A 99 3.04 3.36 12.72
C GLU A 99 3.11 4.87 12.38
N ASN A 100 4.31 5.37 12.11
CA ASN A 100 4.55 6.76 11.76
C ASN A 100 4.48 7.02 10.24
N ALA A 101 4.08 6.02 9.45
CA ALA A 101 3.86 6.20 8.03
C ALA A 101 2.63 7.10 7.78
N PRO A 102 2.57 7.79 6.64
CA PRO A 102 1.45 8.67 6.34
C PRO A 102 0.22 7.84 5.93
N HIS A 103 -0.45 7.18 6.88
CA HIS A 103 -1.59 6.28 6.59
C HIS A 103 -2.73 6.95 5.81
N GLU A 104 -2.98 8.24 6.05
CA GLU A 104 -3.99 9.05 5.34
C GLU A 104 -3.69 9.20 3.84
N SER A 105 -2.44 8.91 3.44
CA SER A 105 -2.00 8.92 2.05
C SER A 105 -2.58 7.75 1.24
N LEU A 106 -2.97 6.65 1.90
CA LEU A 106 -3.67 5.52 1.30
C LEU A 106 -5.16 5.86 1.16
N ARG A 107 -5.51 6.53 0.07
CA ARG A 107 -6.90 6.95 -0.23
C ARG A 107 -7.38 6.44 -1.58
N PRO A 108 -8.68 6.15 -1.76
CA PRO A 108 -9.23 5.67 -3.03
C PRO A 108 -8.91 6.61 -4.20
N GLY A 109 -8.71 6.03 -5.38
CA GLY A 109 -8.35 6.71 -6.62
C GLY A 109 -6.88 7.08 -6.75
N ARG A 110 -6.07 6.98 -5.68
CA ARG A 110 -4.66 7.36 -5.73
C ARG A 110 -3.82 6.32 -6.45
N MET A 111 -2.95 6.79 -7.34
CA MET A 111 -2.01 5.98 -8.10
C MET A 111 -0.65 5.89 -7.41
N PHE A 112 0.01 4.76 -7.58
CA PHE A 112 1.33 4.51 -7.00
C PHE A 112 2.19 3.60 -7.88
N GLU A 113 3.49 3.65 -7.62
CA GLU A 113 4.53 2.82 -8.20
C GLU A 113 5.26 2.05 -7.09
N LEU A 114 5.70 0.83 -7.40
CA LEU A 114 6.43 -0.04 -6.49
C LEU A 114 7.84 -0.27 -6.99
N TYR A 115 8.81 -0.22 -6.08
CA TYR A 115 10.23 -0.26 -6.42
C TYR A 115 11.01 -1.35 -5.71
N GLU A 116 11.93 -1.98 -6.45
CA GLU A 116 12.98 -2.84 -5.93
C GLU A 116 14.34 -2.21 -6.25
N GLY A 117 14.98 -1.61 -5.25
CA GLY A 117 16.16 -0.77 -5.49
C GLY A 117 15.79 0.43 -6.37
N ASN A 118 16.47 0.59 -7.51
CA ASN A 118 16.23 1.68 -8.46
C ASN A 118 15.25 1.33 -9.58
N LYS A 119 14.59 0.16 -9.50
CA LYS A 119 13.76 -0.38 -10.59
C LYS A 119 12.28 -0.34 -10.21
N CYS A 120 11.47 0.31 -11.04
CA CYS A 120 10.02 0.22 -10.96
C CYS A 120 9.59 -1.17 -11.43
N VAL A 121 8.84 -1.89 -10.58
CA VAL A 121 8.44 -3.28 -10.82
C VAL A 121 6.93 -3.45 -10.96
N ALA A 122 6.15 -2.47 -10.53
CA ALA A 122 4.70 -2.48 -10.65
C ALA A 122 4.13 -1.07 -10.50
N SER A 123 2.94 -0.88 -11.04
CA SER A 123 2.10 0.29 -10.81
C SER A 123 0.75 -0.16 -10.23
N GLY A 124 0.05 0.75 -9.56
CA GLY A 124 -1.24 0.41 -8.99
C GLY A 124 -2.13 1.60 -8.73
N THR A 125 -3.39 1.31 -8.42
CA THR A 125 -4.41 2.27 -8.03
C THR A 125 -5.13 1.74 -6.80
N LEU A 126 -5.26 2.58 -5.78
CA LEU A 126 -6.07 2.30 -4.60
C LEU A 126 -7.56 2.41 -4.98
N ILE A 127 -8.36 1.40 -4.67
CA ILE A 127 -9.76 1.31 -5.10
C ILE A 127 -10.80 1.39 -3.97
N GLY A 128 -10.40 1.32 -2.70
CA GLY A 128 -11.32 1.35 -1.55
C GLY A 128 -11.29 0.07 -0.72
N GLU A 129 -12.15 -0.03 0.29
CA GLU A 129 -12.39 -1.28 1.05
C GLU A 129 -13.41 -2.21 0.38
#